data_AF-A0AAD6QBA3-F1
#
_entry.id   AF-A0AAD6QBA3-F1
#
_cell.length_a   1.000
_cell.length_b   1.000
_cell.length_c   1.000
_cell.angle_alpha   90.00
_cell.angle_beta   90.00
_cell.angle_gamma   90.00
#
_symmetry.space_group_name_H-M   'P 1'
#
loop_
_entity.id
_entity.type
_entity.pdbx_description
1 polymer ?
#
loop_
_entity_poly.entity_id
_entity_poly.type
_entity_poly.pdbx_seq_one_letter_code
_entity_poly.pdbx_strand_id
1 'polypeptide(L)'
;MEKFVTKIIDMMKEEKLFASQGGPIILSQIENEYNTVQLAYKNLGVSYIQWAGNMALGLNTGVPWVMCKQKDAPGSVINTCNGRHCGDTFTGPNKPNKPSLWTENWTAQFRVFGDPPSQRSAEDTAFSVARWFSKNGSLVNYYMYHGGTNFDRTAASFVTTRYYDEAPLDEYGLQREPKWGHLKDLHRALNLCKKALLWGKPNVQKLSADVEARFYEQPGTKVCAAFLASNNSKEAETVKFRGQEYYLPARSISILPDCKNVVYNTMTVIPNLLHVSIDNCLKLIIGAAPKTD
;
A
#
# COMPACT_ATOMS: atom_id res chain seq x y z
N MET A 1 -19.70 -9.10 20.52
CA MET A 1 -18.76 -8.19 19.84
C MET A 1 -18.28 -7.08 20.77
N GLU A 2 -19.15 -6.15 21.17
CA GLU A 2 -18.79 -4.96 21.98
C GLU A 2 -17.95 -5.29 23.23
N LYS A 3 -18.36 -6.25 24.06
CA LYS A 3 -17.60 -6.67 25.25
C LYS A 3 -16.14 -7.04 24.94
N PHE A 4 -15.90 -7.75 23.83
CA PHE A 4 -14.55 -8.17 23.45
C PHE A 4 -13.74 -6.99 22.90
N VAL A 5 -14.34 -6.19 22.00
CA VAL A 5 -13.68 -5.01 21.43
C VAL A 5 -13.31 -4.03 22.55
N THR A 6 -14.23 -3.74 23.47
CA THR A 6 -13.99 -2.88 24.64
C THR A 6 -12.82 -3.40 25.47
N LYS A 7 -12.84 -4.70 25.82
CA LYS A 7 -11.72 -5.34 26.55
C LYS A 7 -10.37 -5.14 25.87
N ILE A 8 -10.28 -5.38 24.56
CA ILE A 8 -9.01 -5.21 23.83
C ILE A 8 -8.58 -3.74 23.83
N ILE A 9 -9.50 -2.81 23.59
CA ILE A 9 -9.18 -1.38 23.59
C ILE A 9 -8.72 -0.90 24.97
N ASP A 10 -9.37 -1.35 26.04
CA ASP A 10 -8.98 -1.02 27.41
C ASP A 10 -7.58 -1.54 27.72
N MET A 11 -7.28 -2.80 27.37
CA MET A 11 -5.92 -3.35 27.51
C MET A 11 -4.88 -2.54 26.73
N MET A 12 -5.17 -2.14 25.48
CA MET A 12 -4.24 -1.32 24.69
C MET A 12 -4.05 0.08 25.29
N LYS A 13 -5.08 0.66 25.93
CA LYS A 13 -5.00 1.95 26.61
C LYS A 13 -4.21 1.88 27.90
N GLU A 14 -4.41 0.84 28.70
CA GLU A 14 -3.69 0.58 29.95
C GLU A 14 -2.18 0.50 29.69
N GLU A 15 -1.78 -0.18 28.61
CA GLU A 15 -0.40 -0.31 28.15
C GLU A 15 0.10 0.89 27.31
N LYS A 16 -0.71 1.95 27.17
CA LYS A 16 -0.38 3.18 26.42
C LYS A 16 0.06 2.93 24.97
N LEU A 17 -0.56 1.96 24.30
CA LEU A 17 -0.15 1.53 22.96
C LEU A 17 -0.72 2.38 21.83
N PHE A 18 -1.71 3.25 22.08
CA PHE A 18 -2.18 4.19 21.07
C PHE A 18 -1.21 5.35 20.85
N ALA A 19 -1.08 5.81 19.60
CA ALA A 19 -0.22 6.94 19.26
C ALA A 19 -0.63 8.25 19.99
N SER A 20 -1.91 8.40 20.32
CA SER A 20 -2.43 9.45 21.20
C SER A 20 -1.85 9.42 22.61
N GLN A 21 -1.31 8.27 23.04
CA GLN A 21 -0.65 8.04 24.33
C GLN A 21 0.87 7.87 24.19
N GLY A 22 1.43 8.06 22.99
CA GLY A 22 2.85 7.87 22.68
C GLY A 22 3.23 6.46 22.20
N GLY A 23 2.25 5.57 22.02
CA GLY A 23 2.45 4.19 21.54
C GLY A 23 2.43 4.03 20.01
N PRO A 24 2.58 2.80 19.50
CA PRO A 24 2.72 2.53 18.06
C PRO A 24 1.40 2.40 17.28
N ILE A 25 0.25 2.25 17.92
CA ILE A 25 -1.03 2.02 17.23
C ILE A 25 -1.55 3.33 16.65
N ILE A 26 -1.51 3.47 15.32
CA ILE A 26 -1.96 4.68 14.58
C ILE A 26 -3.34 4.56 13.94
N LEU A 27 -3.87 3.34 13.81
CA LEU A 27 -5.17 3.04 13.19
C LEU A 27 -5.77 1.81 13.87
N SER A 28 -7.10 1.71 13.89
CA SER A 28 -7.81 0.50 14.33
C SER A 28 -8.91 0.16 13.34
N GLN A 29 -9.17 -1.13 13.12
CA GLN A 29 -10.25 -1.58 12.24
C GLN A 29 -11.37 -2.21 13.06
N ILE A 30 -12.62 -1.84 12.75
CA ILE A 30 -13.81 -2.52 13.26
C ILE A 30 -14.50 -3.21 12.09
N GLU A 31 -14.97 -4.44 12.30
CA GLU A 31 -15.48 -5.31 11.22
C GLU A 31 -14.43 -5.66 10.13
N ASN A 32 -14.78 -6.57 9.22
CA ASN A 32 -13.91 -6.93 8.10
C ASN A 32 -14.70 -7.32 6.84
N GLU A 33 -14.58 -6.53 5.78
CA GLU A 33 -15.24 -6.72 4.49
C GLU A 33 -16.76 -6.97 4.58
N TYR A 34 -17.42 -6.44 5.61
CA TYR A 34 -18.83 -6.74 5.94
C TYR A 34 -19.80 -6.41 4.79
N ASN A 35 -19.48 -5.42 3.97
CA ASN A 35 -20.26 -5.04 2.80
C ASN A 35 -20.49 -6.20 1.81
N THR A 36 -19.66 -7.25 1.84
CA THR A 36 -19.82 -8.48 1.04
C THR A 36 -21.01 -9.33 1.48
N VAL A 37 -21.38 -9.26 2.77
CA VAL A 37 -22.50 -10.02 3.36
C VAL A 37 -23.68 -9.12 3.75
N GLN A 38 -23.45 -7.81 3.89
CA GLN A 38 -24.44 -6.82 4.34
C GLN A 38 -25.76 -6.90 3.57
N LEU A 39 -25.71 -7.09 2.24
CA LEU A 39 -26.91 -7.15 1.40
C LEU A 39 -27.86 -8.29 1.79
N ALA A 40 -27.33 -9.42 2.27
CA ALA A 40 -28.15 -10.55 2.72
C ALA A 40 -29.04 -10.18 3.93
N TYR A 41 -28.60 -9.21 4.74
CA TYR A 41 -29.30 -8.74 5.93
C TYR A 41 -30.15 -7.48 5.69
N LYS A 42 -30.21 -6.96 4.45
CA LYS A 42 -31.02 -5.78 4.08
C LYS A 42 -30.79 -4.62 5.06
N ASN A 43 -31.87 -4.02 5.59
CA ASN A 43 -31.81 -2.89 6.53
C ASN A 43 -31.14 -3.25 7.87
N LEU A 44 -31.15 -4.52 8.28
CA LEU A 44 -30.46 -4.95 9.50
C LEU A 44 -28.95 -4.91 9.31
N GLY A 45 -28.44 -5.22 8.11
CA GLY A 45 -27.02 -5.09 7.79
C GLY A 45 -26.55 -3.63 7.84
N VAL A 46 -27.37 -2.70 7.33
CA VAL A 46 -27.11 -1.25 7.44
C VAL A 46 -27.14 -0.82 8.91
N SER A 47 -28.18 -1.20 9.67
CA SER A 47 -28.29 -0.82 11.09
C SER A 47 -27.10 -1.34 11.91
N TYR A 48 -26.66 -2.57 11.63
CA TYR A 48 -25.50 -3.18 12.27
C TYR A 48 -24.21 -2.42 11.97
N ILE A 49 -23.91 -2.08 10.71
CA ILE A 49 -22.65 -1.40 10.41
C ILE A 49 -22.59 0.02 10.98
N GLN A 50 -23.75 0.71 11.01
CA GLN A 50 -23.86 2.01 11.68
C GLN A 50 -23.61 1.86 13.19
N TRP A 51 -24.22 0.86 13.84
CA TRP A 51 -23.97 0.56 15.26
C TRP A 51 -22.51 0.21 15.52
N ALA A 52 -21.90 -0.68 14.73
CA ALA A 52 -20.53 -1.16 14.93
C ALA A 52 -19.52 -0.02 14.83
N GLY A 53 -19.66 0.86 13.82
CA GLY A 53 -18.81 2.03 13.68
C GLY A 53 -19.01 3.06 14.79
N ASN A 54 -20.26 3.35 15.18
CA ASN A 54 -20.53 4.30 16.28
C ASN A 54 -20.04 3.77 17.63
N MET A 55 -20.17 2.46 17.89
CA MET A 55 -19.62 1.81 19.07
C MET A 55 -18.08 1.95 19.10
N ALA A 56 -17.40 1.67 17.98
CA ALA A 56 -15.95 1.83 17.90
C ALA A 56 -15.48 3.28 18.11
N LEU A 57 -16.19 4.25 17.51
CA LEU A 57 -15.92 5.68 17.74
C LEU A 57 -16.10 6.07 19.22
N GLY A 58 -17.13 5.54 19.89
CA GLY A 58 -17.39 5.78 21.31
C GLY A 58 -16.31 5.26 22.26
N LEU A 59 -15.43 4.36 21.80
CA LEU A 59 -14.31 3.87 22.60
C LEU A 59 -13.17 4.88 22.72
N ASN A 60 -13.19 6.02 22.00
CA ASN A 60 -12.27 7.14 22.21
C ASN A 60 -10.78 6.73 22.30
N THR A 61 -10.28 6.03 21.28
CA THR A 61 -8.87 5.59 21.20
C THR A 61 -7.90 6.75 20.94
N GLY A 62 -8.39 7.90 20.47
CA GLY A 62 -7.58 9.04 20.06
C GLY A 62 -6.87 8.84 18.71
N VAL A 63 -7.13 7.73 18.00
CA VAL A 63 -6.63 7.46 16.64
C VAL A 63 -7.77 7.09 15.70
N PRO A 64 -7.63 7.25 14.37
CA PRO A 64 -8.71 6.96 13.44
C PRO A 64 -9.12 5.49 13.39
N TRP A 65 -10.41 5.26 13.14
CA TRP A 65 -10.98 3.96 12.84
C TRP A 65 -11.13 3.75 11.33
N VAL A 66 -10.98 2.51 10.89
CA VAL A 66 -11.17 2.10 9.49
C VAL A 66 -12.16 0.94 9.37
N MET A 67 -12.76 0.79 8.18
CA MET A 67 -13.56 -0.37 7.78
C MET A 67 -13.21 -0.74 6.34
N CYS A 68 -12.67 -1.94 6.13
CA CYS A 68 -12.28 -2.41 4.80
C CYS A 68 -13.48 -2.87 3.97
N LYS A 69 -13.45 -2.54 2.67
CA LYS A 69 -14.54 -2.76 1.70
C LYS A 69 -15.92 -2.24 2.13
N GLN A 70 -16.01 -1.26 3.03
CA GLN A 70 -17.29 -0.76 3.54
C GLN A 70 -17.69 0.59 2.95
N LYS A 71 -18.58 0.63 1.96
CA LYS A 71 -18.97 1.85 1.24
C LYS A 71 -19.68 2.88 2.14
N ASP A 72 -20.51 2.44 3.06
CA ASP A 72 -21.34 3.27 3.94
C ASP A 72 -20.78 3.39 5.38
N ALA A 73 -19.46 3.28 5.56
CA ALA A 73 -18.80 3.45 6.85
C ALA A 73 -19.20 4.78 7.54
N PRO A 74 -19.66 4.74 8.81
CA PRO A 74 -20.29 5.88 9.49
C PRO A 74 -19.29 6.93 9.98
N GLY A 75 -19.78 8.16 10.18
CA GLY A 75 -19.03 9.23 10.83
C GLY A 75 -17.63 9.45 10.26
N SER A 76 -16.63 9.51 11.14
CA SER A 76 -15.22 9.67 10.81
C SER A 76 -14.51 8.36 10.44
N VAL A 77 -15.18 7.21 10.50
CA VAL A 77 -14.59 5.91 10.13
C VAL A 77 -14.19 5.93 8.64
N ILE A 78 -12.95 5.59 8.33
CA ILE A 78 -12.41 5.65 6.96
C ILE A 78 -12.71 4.32 6.26
N ASN A 79 -13.41 4.37 5.13
CA ASN A 79 -13.56 3.19 4.29
C ASN A 79 -12.29 2.95 3.48
N THR A 80 -11.84 1.70 3.43
CA THR A 80 -10.56 1.33 2.82
C THR A 80 -10.74 0.30 1.73
N CYS A 81 -9.71 0.14 0.91
CA CYS A 81 -9.68 -0.83 -0.17
C CYS A 81 -8.89 -2.09 0.19
N ASN A 82 -9.38 -3.23 -0.29
CA ASN A 82 -8.68 -4.52 -0.31
C ASN A 82 -8.69 -5.05 -1.75
N GLY A 83 -7.60 -5.67 -2.17
CA GLY A 83 -7.46 -6.24 -3.51
C GLY A 83 -6.03 -6.22 -4.02
N ARG A 84 -5.83 -6.56 -5.30
CA ARG A 84 -4.50 -6.51 -5.96
C ARG A 84 -4.18 -5.16 -6.62
N HIS A 85 -5.20 -4.38 -7.03
CA HIS A 85 -5.01 -3.16 -7.82
C HIS A 85 -5.93 -2.01 -7.39
N CYS A 86 -5.94 -1.66 -6.10
CA CYS A 86 -6.81 -0.59 -5.59
C CYS A 86 -6.58 0.78 -6.26
N GLY A 87 -5.40 1.03 -6.84
CA GLY A 87 -5.15 2.23 -7.66
C GLY A 87 -6.06 2.33 -8.89
N ASP A 88 -6.58 1.21 -9.38
CA ASP A 88 -7.47 1.18 -10.54
C ASP A 88 -8.91 0.75 -10.15
N THR A 89 -9.08 -0.01 -9.05
CA THR A 89 -10.39 -0.57 -8.66
C THR A 89 -11.11 0.17 -7.53
N PHE A 90 -10.41 0.97 -6.71
CA PHE A 90 -11.05 1.69 -5.62
C PHE A 90 -11.78 2.92 -6.14
N THR A 91 -13.07 3.04 -5.84
CA THR A 91 -13.89 4.20 -6.22
C THR A 91 -13.58 5.46 -5.40
N GLY A 92 -12.76 5.32 -4.36
CA GLY A 92 -12.37 6.41 -3.46
C GLY A 92 -13.06 6.34 -2.09
N PRO A 93 -12.63 7.21 -1.17
CA PRO A 93 -13.25 7.34 0.14
C PRO A 93 -14.71 7.81 0.01
N ASN A 94 -15.55 7.43 0.96
CA ASN A 94 -16.98 7.75 0.95
C ASN A 94 -17.29 9.22 1.31
N LYS A 95 -16.26 10.01 1.66
CA LYS A 95 -16.31 11.46 1.86
C LYS A 95 -15.01 12.12 1.38
N PRO A 96 -15.04 13.36 0.86
CA PRO A 96 -13.86 14.05 0.33
C PRO A 96 -12.75 14.35 1.34
N ASN A 97 -13.09 14.46 2.62
CA ASN A 97 -12.15 14.76 3.71
C ASN A 97 -11.48 13.53 4.32
N LYS A 98 -11.72 12.34 3.77
CA LYS A 98 -11.10 11.08 4.22
C LYS A 98 -9.96 10.70 3.28
N PRO A 99 -8.85 10.14 3.80
CA PRO A 99 -7.75 9.70 2.96
C PRO A 99 -8.08 8.38 2.23
N SER A 100 -7.39 8.13 1.12
CA SER A 100 -7.40 6.83 0.44
C SER A 100 -6.41 5.90 1.12
N LEU A 101 -6.92 4.83 1.75
CA LEU A 101 -6.12 3.80 2.43
C LEU A 101 -6.36 2.42 1.79
N TRP A 102 -5.28 1.65 1.61
CA TRP A 102 -5.32 0.29 1.08
C TRP A 102 -4.86 -0.68 2.17
N THR A 103 -5.82 -1.31 2.84
CA THR A 103 -5.60 -2.16 4.02
C THR A 103 -5.13 -3.57 3.68
N GLU A 104 -5.45 -4.08 2.49
CA GLU A 104 -4.94 -5.38 2.05
C GLU A 104 -4.53 -5.37 0.57
N ASN A 105 -3.24 -5.17 0.32
CA ASN A 105 -2.61 -5.45 -0.95
C ASN A 105 -2.19 -6.92 -0.99
N TRP A 106 -3.00 -7.77 -1.63
CA TRP A 106 -2.80 -9.21 -1.62
C TRP A 106 -1.50 -9.62 -2.32
N THR A 107 -0.50 -10.08 -1.57
CA THR A 107 0.84 -10.43 -2.08
C THR A 107 0.91 -11.82 -2.73
N ALA A 108 -0.11 -12.63 -2.49
CA ALA A 108 -0.39 -13.94 -3.06
C ALA A 108 -1.87 -14.27 -2.81
N GLN A 109 -2.24 -15.55 -2.85
CA GLN A 109 -3.51 -16.06 -2.32
C GLN A 109 -3.19 -17.13 -1.28
N PHE A 110 -3.99 -17.19 -0.20
CA PHE A 110 -3.94 -18.35 0.68
C PHE A 110 -4.36 -19.61 -0.10
N ARG A 111 -3.92 -20.77 0.39
CA ARG A 111 -4.18 -22.06 -0.25
C ARG A 111 -5.01 -22.94 0.65
N VAL A 112 -5.92 -23.70 0.06
CA VAL A 112 -6.54 -24.85 0.73
C VAL A 112 -5.77 -26.13 0.38
N PHE A 113 -6.00 -27.20 1.13
CA PHE A 113 -5.40 -28.49 0.82
C PHE A 113 -5.82 -28.96 -0.59
N GLY A 114 -4.83 -29.22 -1.45
CA GLY A 114 -5.04 -29.62 -2.85
C GLY A 114 -4.83 -28.50 -3.87
N ASP A 115 -4.80 -27.22 -3.45
CA ASP A 115 -4.57 -26.11 -4.38
C ASP A 115 -3.16 -26.15 -5.00
N PRO A 116 -2.99 -25.68 -6.25
CA PRO A 116 -1.66 -25.41 -6.80
C PRO A 116 -0.98 -24.23 -6.08
N PRO A 117 0.34 -24.05 -6.24
CA PRO A 117 1.02 -22.84 -5.77
C PRO A 117 0.37 -21.57 -6.33
N SER A 118 0.12 -20.57 -5.48
CA SER A 118 -0.41 -19.27 -5.89
C SER A 118 0.67 -18.22 -5.79
N GLN A 119 1.02 -17.61 -6.92
CA GLN A 119 2.07 -16.60 -7.00
C GLN A 119 1.54 -15.27 -7.53
N ARG A 120 2.19 -14.21 -7.09
CA ARG A 120 2.07 -12.87 -7.65
C ARG A 120 3.48 -12.31 -7.78
N SER A 121 3.82 -11.79 -8.96
CA SER A 121 5.18 -11.35 -9.23
C SER A 121 5.54 -10.09 -8.43
N ALA A 122 6.85 -9.86 -8.27
CA ALA A 122 7.36 -8.68 -7.59
C ALA A 122 7.00 -7.41 -8.39
N GLU A 123 7.08 -7.50 -9.71
CA GLU A 123 6.84 -6.44 -10.68
C GLU A 123 5.39 -5.99 -10.67
N ASP A 124 4.43 -6.93 -10.64
CA ASP A 124 3.01 -6.61 -10.57
C ASP A 124 2.64 -5.97 -9.22
N THR A 125 3.20 -6.50 -8.13
CA THR A 125 3.01 -5.94 -6.79
C THR A 125 3.59 -4.52 -6.70
N ALA A 126 4.77 -4.29 -7.29
CA ALA A 126 5.38 -2.98 -7.34
C ALA A 126 4.59 -2.01 -8.24
N PHE A 127 4.13 -2.48 -9.40
CA PHE A 127 3.26 -1.73 -10.30
C PHE A 127 2.02 -1.25 -9.55
N SER A 128 1.33 -2.15 -8.85
CA SER A 128 0.07 -1.81 -8.19
C SER A 128 0.26 -0.77 -7.07
N VAL A 129 1.37 -0.85 -6.34
CA VAL A 129 1.72 0.10 -5.27
C VAL A 129 2.13 1.45 -5.84
N ALA A 130 3.00 1.49 -6.86
CA ALA A 130 3.36 2.75 -7.53
C ALA A 130 2.11 3.41 -8.15
N ARG A 131 1.22 2.60 -8.73
CA ARG A 131 -0.07 3.05 -9.28
C ARG A 131 -0.94 3.70 -8.21
N TRP A 132 -1.03 3.08 -7.04
CA TRP A 132 -1.78 3.61 -5.90
C TRP A 132 -1.28 4.98 -5.44
N PHE A 133 0.02 5.12 -5.18
CA PHE A 133 0.59 6.41 -4.76
C PHE A 133 0.53 7.48 -5.86
N SER A 134 0.63 7.09 -7.14
CA SER A 134 0.44 8.03 -8.26
C SER A 134 -0.98 8.62 -8.35
N LYS A 135 -1.95 8.00 -7.66
CA LYS A 135 -3.39 8.35 -7.66
C LYS A 135 -3.88 8.77 -6.27
N ASN A 136 -3.08 9.53 -5.53
CA ASN A 136 -3.40 10.06 -4.19
C ASN A 136 -3.62 8.97 -3.11
N GLY A 137 -3.14 7.74 -3.34
CA GLY A 137 -3.03 6.74 -2.28
C GLY A 137 -2.08 7.22 -1.19
N SER A 138 -2.45 7.02 0.07
CA SER A 138 -1.68 7.55 1.23
C SER A 138 -1.16 6.47 2.18
N LEU A 139 -1.74 5.27 2.12
CA LEU A 139 -1.30 4.10 2.87
C LEU A 139 -1.51 2.85 2.03
N VAL A 140 -0.54 1.93 2.07
CA VAL A 140 -0.70 0.57 1.57
C VAL A 140 -0.16 -0.42 2.61
N ASN A 141 -0.90 -1.50 2.84
CA ASN A 141 -0.48 -2.60 3.70
C ASN A 141 -0.40 -3.89 2.87
N TYR A 142 0.71 -4.61 2.99
CA TYR A 142 0.90 -5.89 2.30
C TYR A 142 0.21 -7.00 3.09
N TYR A 143 -0.79 -7.63 2.46
CA TYR A 143 -1.47 -8.80 3.02
C TYR A 143 -1.04 -10.05 2.24
N MET A 144 -0.08 -10.84 2.68
CA MET A 144 0.75 -10.68 3.89
C MET A 144 2.13 -10.13 3.56
N TYR A 145 2.74 -9.42 4.51
CA TYR A 145 4.18 -9.12 4.49
C TYR A 145 5.00 -10.33 4.98
N HIS A 146 4.53 -10.95 6.07
CA HIS A 146 4.92 -12.28 6.53
C HIS A 146 3.63 -13.04 6.85
N GLY A 147 3.44 -14.21 6.25
CA GLY A 147 2.25 -15.02 6.50
C GLY A 147 2.42 -15.99 7.68
N GLY A 148 3.55 -16.71 7.73
CA GLY A 148 3.87 -17.66 8.79
C GLY A 148 3.11 -18.98 8.67
N THR A 149 2.78 -19.57 9.82
CA THR A 149 2.21 -20.91 9.91
C THR A 149 0.95 -20.92 10.77
N ASN A 150 -0.11 -21.54 10.26
CA ASN A 150 -1.29 -21.90 11.02
C ASN A 150 -0.95 -23.10 11.93
N PHE A 151 -0.41 -22.83 13.12
CA PHE A 151 -0.02 -23.88 14.07
C PHE A 151 -1.23 -24.58 14.71
N ASP A 152 -1.00 -25.84 15.08
CA ASP A 152 -1.96 -26.68 15.80
C ASP A 152 -3.32 -26.78 15.07
N ARG A 153 -4.42 -26.90 15.81
CA ARG A 153 -5.74 -27.31 15.29
C ARG A 153 -6.85 -26.27 15.41
N THR A 154 -6.53 -25.05 15.86
CA THR A 154 -7.52 -23.96 16.02
C THR A 154 -7.18 -22.69 15.25
N ALA A 155 -6.09 -22.68 14.49
CA ALA A 155 -5.66 -21.52 13.71
C ALA A 155 -6.38 -21.39 12.34
N ALA A 156 -6.69 -22.52 11.70
CA ALA A 156 -7.23 -22.55 10.34
C ALA A 156 -8.33 -23.61 10.17
N SER A 157 -9.22 -23.36 9.22
CA SER A 157 -10.23 -24.31 8.73
C SER A 157 -10.11 -24.42 7.22
N PHE A 158 -9.87 -25.63 6.70
CA PHE A 158 -9.66 -25.96 5.28
C PHE A 158 -8.44 -25.32 4.58
N VAL A 159 -7.81 -24.29 5.17
CA VAL A 159 -6.57 -23.67 4.69
C VAL A 159 -5.35 -24.54 5.07
N THR A 160 -4.31 -24.52 4.25
CA THR A 160 -3.07 -25.24 4.53
C THR A 160 -2.38 -24.76 5.81
N THR A 161 -1.55 -25.61 6.41
CA THR A 161 -0.69 -25.25 7.57
C THR A 161 0.22 -24.08 7.25
N ARG A 162 0.86 -24.07 6.08
CA ARG A 162 1.59 -22.88 5.59
C ARG A 162 0.62 -21.75 5.25
N TYR A 163 0.94 -20.52 5.62
CA TYR A 163 0.12 -19.35 5.35
C TYR A 163 0.92 -18.31 4.56
N TYR A 164 0.51 -18.00 3.33
CA TYR A 164 1.14 -16.97 2.48
C TYR A 164 2.67 -17.12 2.29
N ASP A 165 3.16 -18.31 1.94
CA ASP A 165 4.58 -18.63 1.72
C ASP A 165 5.26 -17.79 0.60
N GLU A 166 4.46 -17.15 -0.26
CA GLU A 166 4.91 -16.27 -1.34
C GLU A 166 4.95 -14.78 -0.95
N ALA A 167 4.74 -14.46 0.33
CA ALA A 167 4.88 -13.11 0.86
C ALA A 167 6.34 -12.60 0.77
N PRO A 168 6.60 -11.29 0.95
CA PRO A 168 7.96 -10.74 1.01
C PRO A 168 8.88 -11.44 2.02
N LEU A 169 8.34 -11.90 3.14
CA LEU A 169 8.99 -12.86 4.03
C LEU A 169 8.28 -14.21 3.90
N ASP A 170 9.04 -15.28 3.69
CA ASP A 170 8.48 -16.63 3.56
C ASP A 170 7.91 -17.17 4.89
N GLU A 171 7.41 -18.41 4.88
CA GLU A 171 6.86 -19.07 6.07
C GLU A 171 7.83 -19.07 7.27
N TYR A 172 9.14 -19.15 7.01
CA TYR A 172 10.18 -19.25 8.03
C TYR A 172 10.79 -17.89 8.40
N GLY A 173 10.29 -16.80 7.81
CA GLY A 173 10.76 -15.45 8.06
C GLY A 173 12.00 -15.05 7.26
N LEU A 174 12.39 -15.84 6.24
CA LEU A 174 13.49 -15.51 5.35
C LEU A 174 13.03 -14.52 4.26
N GLN A 175 13.94 -13.67 3.79
CA GLN A 175 13.67 -12.70 2.72
C GLN A 175 13.42 -13.44 1.40
N ARG A 176 12.22 -13.27 0.83
CA ARG A 176 11.85 -13.89 -0.43
C ARG A 176 12.24 -13.01 -1.60
N GLU A 177 13.38 -13.32 -2.20
CA GLU A 177 13.89 -12.57 -3.35
C GLU A 177 13.34 -13.08 -4.68
N PRO A 178 13.15 -12.19 -5.68
CA PRO A 178 13.46 -10.76 -5.67
C PRO A 178 12.36 -9.87 -5.05
N LYS A 179 11.26 -10.45 -4.55
CA LYS A 179 10.08 -9.69 -4.10
C LYS A 179 10.40 -8.74 -2.96
N TRP A 180 11.13 -9.22 -1.95
CA TRP A 180 11.51 -8.40 -0.80
C TRP A 180 12.38 -7.21 -1.22
N GLY A 181 13.47 -7.46 -1.95
CA GLY A 181 14.41 -6.45 -2.40
C GLY A 181 13.78 -5.43 -3.35
N HIS A 182 12.95 -5.89 -4.29
CA HIS A 182 12.26 -5.02 -5.24
C HIS A 182 11.26 -4.08 -4.55
N LEU A 183 10.49 -4.58 -3.59
CA LEU A 183 9.56 -3.76 -2.82
C LEU A 183 10.28 -2.80 -1.85
N LYS A 184 11.42 -3.20 -1.29
CA LYS A 184 12.29 -2.30 -0.50
C LYS A 184 12.74 -1.10 -1.33
N ASP A 185 13.18 -1.33 -2.57
CA ASP A 185 13.62 -0.24 -3.45
C ASP A 185 12.48 0.64 -3.92
N LEU A 186 11.30 0.07 -4.18
CA LEU A 186 10.09 0.84 -4.40
C LEU A 186 9.79 1.78 -3.23
N HIS A 187 9.89 1.30 -1.98
CA HIS A 187 9.66 2.14 -0.80
C HIS A 187 10.69 3.26 -0.69
N ARG A 188 11.96 2.98 -1.01
CA ARG A 188 13.01 4.01 -1.07
C ARG A 188 12.65 5.09 -2.10
N ALA A 189 12.22 4.70 -3.31
CA ALA A 189 11.79 5.62 -4.36
C ALA A 189 10.58 6.48 -3.92
N LEU A 190 9.56 5.86 -3.31
CA LEU A 190 8.38 6.57 -2.79
C LEU A 190 8.73 7.54 -1.64
N ASN A 191 9.66 7.16 -0.78
CA ASN A 191 10.13 8.02 0.31
C ASN A 191 10.87 9.26 -0.22
N LEU A 192 11.59 9.15 -1.33
CA LEU A 192 12.16 10.32 -2.02
C LEU A 192 11.06 11.26 -2.54
N CYS A 193 9.92 10.71 -2.98
CA CYS A 193 8.76 11.48 -3.46
C CYS A 193 7.91 12.11 -2.34
N LYS A 194 8.16 11.81 -1.05
CA LYS A 194 7.21 12.10 0.05
C LYS A 194 6.78 13.57 0.17
N LYS A 195 7.70 14.52 -0.06
CA LYS A 195 7.37 15.95 0.03
C LYS A 195 6.35 16.34 -1.04
N ALA A 196 6.56 15.88 -2.27
CA ALA A 196 5.66 16.14 -3.37
C ALA A 196 4.32 15.40 -3.18
N LEU A 197 4.33 14.16 -2.71
CA LEU A 197 3.10 13.40 -2.45
C LEU A 197 2.23 14.01 -1.34
N LEU A 198 2.83 14.61 -0.30
CA LEU A 198 2.11 15.20 0.82
C LEU A 198 1.66 16.65 0.58
N TRP A 199 2.47 17.45 -0.13
CA TRP A 199 2.29 18.90 -0.23
C TRP A 199 2.13 19.42 -1.67
N GLY A 200 2.39 18.57 -2.66
CA GLY A 200 2.28 18.93 -4.07
C GLY A 200 0.85 18.85 -4.57
N LYS A 201 0.53 19.72 -5.53
CA LYS A 201 -0.72 19.67 -6.29
C LYS A 201 -0.63 18.53 -7.33
N PRO A 202 -1.58 17.59 -7.35
CA PRO A 202 -1.60 16.51 -8.33
C PRO A 202 -1.98 17.04 -9.72
N ASN A 203 -1.31 16.52 -10.74
CA ASN A 203 -1.56 16.79 -12.16
C ASN A 203 -1.43 15.50 -12.98
N VAL A 204 -2.06 15.48 -14.15
CA VAL A 204 -2.03 14.35 -15.09
C VAL A 204 -1.79 14.87 -16.49
N GLN A 205 -0.90 14.22 -17.22
CA GLN A 205 -0.64 14.47 -18.64
C GLN A 205 -0.65 13.14 -19.39
N LYS A 206 -1.47 13.04 -20.43
CA LYS A 206 -1.41 11.92 -21.37
C LYS A 206 -0.22 12.12 -22.31
N LEU A 207 0.69 11.14 -22.37
CA LEU A 207 1.91 11.20 -23.19
C LEU A 207 1.77 10.42 -24.49
N SER A 208 1.02 9.30 -24.47
CA SER A 208 0.67 8.50 -25.64
C SER A 208 -0.71 7.86 -25.45
N ALA A 209 -1.11 6.92 -26.31
CA ALA A 209 -2.36 6.17 -26.15
C ALA A 209 -2.41 5.41 -24.81
N ASP A 210 -1.30 4.78 -24.43
CA ASP A 210 -1.19 3.88 -23.27
C ASP A 210 -0.35 4.43 -22.12
N VAL A 211 0.35 5.55 -22.34
CA VAL A 211 1.25 6.15 -21.34
C VAL A 211 0.68 7.47 -20.79
N GLU A 212 0.63 7.56 -19.46
CA GLU A 212 0.32 8.80 -18.74
C GLU A 212 1.40 9.17 -17.73
N ALA A 213 1.67 10.46 -17.59
CA ALA A 213 2.44 11.03 -16.50
C ALA A 213 1.49 11.53 -15.42
N ARG A 214 1.65 11.05 -14.19
CA ARG A 214 1.03 11.63 -12.99
C ARG A 214 2.12 12.30 -12.17
N PHE A 215 1.97 13.58 -11.86
CA PHE A 215 3.00 14.32 -11.17
C PHE A 215 2.44 15.28 -10.12
N TYR A 216 3.23 15.51 -9.09
CA TYR A 216 2.90 16.33 -7.94
C TYR A 216 3.89 17.48 -7.84
N GLU A 217 3.40 18.70 -7.83
CA GLU A 217 4.24 19.90 -7.80
C GLU A 217 3.73 20.91 -6.80
N GLN A 218 4.65 21.50 -6.03
CA GLN A 218 4.31 22.58 -5.14
C GLN A 218 4.69 23.92 -5.79
N PRO A 219 3.71 24.76 -6.19
CA PRO A 219 3.96 26.04 -6.84
C PRO A 219 4.91 26.92 -6.02
N GLY A 220 5.85 27.58 -6.69
CA GLY A 220 6.85 28.44 -6.05
C GLY A 220 8.02 27.70 -5.39
N THR A 221 8.11 26.37 -5.51
CA THR A 221 9.22 25.57 -4.99
C THR A 221 9.82 24.67 -6.08
N LYS A 222 10.92 23.98 -5.76
CA LYS A 222 11.51 22.93 -6.62
C LYS A 222 10.97 21.52 -6.33
N VAL A 223 9.98 21.39 -5.44
CA VAL A 223 9.42 20.08 -5.06
C VAL A 223 8.55 19.56 -6.19
N CYS A 224 8.99 18.47 -6.82
CA CYS A 224 8.29 17.80 -7.91
C CYS A 224 8.53 16.29 -7.83
N ALA A 225 7.49 15.46 -7.96
CA ALA A 225 7.66 14.03 -8.22
C ALA A 225 6.74 13.56 -9.35
N ALA A 226 7.22 12.68 -10.22
CA ALA A 226 6.45 12.14 -11.34
C ALA A 226 6.46 10.61 -11.37
N PHE A 227 5.36 10.07 -11.87
CA PHE A 227 5.11 8.66 -12.12
C PHE A 227 4.71 8.53 -13.58
N LEU A 228 5.61 7.98 -14.40
CA LEU A 228 5.32 7.71 -15.82
C LEU A 228 4.81 6.27 -15.89
N ALA A 229 3.54 6.08 -16.23
CA ALA A 229 2.88 4.78 -16.21
C ALA A 229 2.51 4.32 -17.62
N SER A 230 3.06 3.19 -18.05
CA SER A 230 2.63 2.47 -19.25
C SER A 230 1.60 1.41 -18.89
N ASN A 231 0.42 1.51 -19.50
CA ASN A 231 -0.63 0.49 -19.38
C ASN A 231 -0.60 -0.55 -20.49
N ASN A 232 0.26 -0.37 -21.51
CA ASN A 232 0.44 -1.35 -22.58
C ASN A 232 1.06 -2.62 -22.00
N SER A 233 0.37 -3.76 -22.10
CA SER A 233 0.83 -5.02 -21.51
C SER A 233 1.78 -5.82 -22.39
N LYS A 234 2.05 -5.37 -23.62
CA LYS A 234 2.78 -6.13 -24.63
C LYS A 234 4.08 -5.46 -25.06
N GLU A 235 4.04 -4.15 -25.26
CA GLU A 235 5.12 -3.41 -25.90
C GLU A 235 5.69 -2.33 -24.99
N ALA A 236 7.00 -2.14 -25.10
CA ALA A 236 7.70 -1.02 -24.50
C ALA A 236 7.57 0.22 -25.38
N GLU A 237 7.58 1.40 -24.78
CA GLU A 237 7.44 2.67 -25.49
C GLU A 237 8.45 3.70 -24.97
N THR A 238 8.95 4.56 -25.87
CA THR A 238 9.73 5.75 -25.48
C THR A 238 8.85 6.99 -25.63
N VAL A 239 8.69 7.75 -24.56
CA VAL A 239 7.84 8.96 -24.53
C VAL A 239 8.64 10.19 -24.14
N LYS A 240 8.15 11.37 -24.53
CA LYS A 240 8.72 12.66 -24.11
C LYS A 240 7.95 13.25 -22.92
N PHE A 241 8.64 13.50 -21.82
CA PHE A 241 8.11 14.22 -20.66
C PHE A 241 9.05 15.37 -20.31
N ARG A 242 8.54 16.60 -20.25
CA ARG A 242 9.35 17.81 -19.98
C ARG A 242 10.58 17.97 -20.89
N GLY A 243 10.41 17.63 -22.17
CA GLY A 243 11.47 17.73 -23.18
C GLY A 243 12.55 16.63 -23.12
N GLN A 244 12.45 15.68 -22.20
CA GLN A 244 13.37 14.53 -22.10
C GLN A 244 12.67 13.24 -22.51
N GLU A 245 13.42 12.32 -23.11
CA GLU A 245 12.94 11.01 -23.53
C GLU A 245 13.10 9.99 -22.40
N TYR A 246 12.06 9.18 -22.19
CA TYR A 246 12.04 8.11 -21.20
C TYR A 246 11.57 6.83 -21.85
N TYR A 247 12.37 5.77 -21.72
CA TYR A 247 11.99 4.41 -22.08
C TYR A 247 11.16 3.79 -20.95
N LEU A 248 10.01 3.22 -21.29
CA LEU A 248 9.16 2.47 -20.37
C LEU A 248 8.97 1.04 -20.88
N PRO A 249 9.37 0.01 -20.11
CA PRO A 249 8.95 -1.36 -20.35
C PRO A 249 7.42 -1.49 -20.38
N ALA A 250 6.92 -2.54 -21.04
CA ALA A 250 5.51 -2.91 -20.99
C ALA A 250 5.03 -3.04 -19.53
N ARG A 251 3.81 -2.59 -19.25
CA ARG A 251 3.14 -2.68 -17.94
C ARG A 251 4.03 -2.23 -16.78
N SER A 252 4.60 -1.03 -16.89
CA SER A 252 5.55 -0.50 -15.89
C SER A 252 5.24 0.92 -15.45
N ILE A 253 5.77 1.29 -14.27
CA ILE A 253 5.79 2.68 -13.80
C ILE A 253 7.23 3.06 -13.47
N SER A 254 7.73 4.13 -14.10
CA SER A 254 8.98 4.79 -13.73
C SER A 254 8.70 5.89 -12.71
N ILE A 255 9.49 5.93 -11.63
CA ILE A 255 9.37 6.92 -10.54
C ILE A 255 10.52 7.92 -10.65
N LEU A 256 10.17 9.21 -10.70
CA LEU A 256 11.07 10.34 -10.82
C LEU A 256 10.86 11.30 -9.64
N PRO A 257 11.64 11.20 -8.54
CA PRO A 257 11.41 12.00 -7.32
C PRO A 257 11.71 13.50 -7.45
N ASP A 258 12.23 13.92 -8.60
CA ASP A 258 12.53 15.31 -8.98
C ASP A 258 11.90 15.68 -10.34
N CYS A 259 11.01 14.81 -10.87
CA CYS A 259 10.42 14.89 -12.22
C CYS A 259 11.42 14.87 -13.38
N LYS A 260 12.67 14.43 -13.14
CA LYS A 260 13.74 14.40 -14.14
C LYS A 260 14.48 13.07 -14.18
N ASN A 261 14.94 12.55 -13.05
CA ASN A 261 15.78 11.37 -13.00
C ASN A 261 14.94 10.15 -12.57
N VAL A 262 14.95 9.10 -13.39
CA VAL A 262 14.33 7.82 -13.02
C VAL A 262 15.21 7.13 -11.98
N VAL A 263 14.66 6.87 -10.79
CA VAL A 263 15.37 6.14 -9.73
C VAL A 263 14.88 4.71 -9.56
N TYR A 264 13.72 4.39 -10.14
CA TYR A 264 13.08 3.08 -10.03
C TYR A 264 12.10 2.87 -11.19
N ASN A 265 12.05 1.65 -11.74
CA ASN A 265 10.99 1.19 -12.63
C ASN A 265 10.44 -0.14 -12.13
N THR A 266 9.10 -0.29 -12.11
CA THR A 266 8.45 -1.46 -11.51
C THR A 266 8.73 -2.78 -12.24
N MET A 267 9.16 -2.75 -13.51
CA MET A 267 9.50 -3.94 -14.30
C MET A 267 11.01 -4.22 -14.31
N THR A 268 11.86 -3.27 -13.90
CA THR A 268 13.31 -3.44 -13.87
C THR A 268 13.74 -3.97 -12.50
N VAL A 269 13.78 -5.30 -12.37
CA VAL A 269 14.27 -5.97 -11.14
C VAL A 269 15.80 -5.99 -11.14
N ILE A 270 16.42 -5.38 -10.13
CA ILE A 270 17.88 -5.38 -9.96
C ILE A 270 18.27 -6.64 -9.17
N PRO A 271 19.16 -7.50 -9.69
CA PRO A 271 19.67 -8.67 -8.94
C PRO A 271 20.50 -8.26 -7.72
N ASN A 272 20.38 -9.02 -6.63
CA ASN A 272 21.05 -8.78 -5.35
C ASN A 272 22.59 -8.61 -5.41
N LEU A 273 23.26 -9.14 -6.43
CA LEU A 273 24.70 -8.92 -6.67
C LEU A 273 25.04 -7.44 -6.91
N LEU A 274 24.11 -6.66 -7.46
CA LEU A 274 24.28 -5.22 -7.73
C LEU A 274 23.83 -4.33 -6.56
N HIS A 275 22.96 -4.81 -5.66
CA HIS A 275 22.52 -4.06 -4.48
C HIS A 275 23.66 -3.68 -3.54
N VAL A 276 24.65 -4.56 -3.36
CA VAL A 276 25.86 -4.27 -2.54
C VAL A 276 26.62 -3.07 -3.12
N SER A 277 26.66 -2.94 -4.45
CA SER A 277 27.31 -1.83 -5.14
C SER A 277 26.50 -0.53 -5.03
N ILE A 278 25.17 -0.60 -5.18
CA ILE A 278 24.27 0.57 -5.11
C ILE A 278 24.16 1.13 -3.69
N ASP A 279 24.04 0.29 -2.65
CA ASP A 279 24.01 0.76 -1.26
C ASP A 279 25.32 1.46 -0.86
N ASN A 280 26.47 1.01 -1.40
CA ASN A 280 27.74 1.70 -1.24
C ASN A 280 27.79 3.04 -2.00
N CYS A 281 27.20 3.10 -3.20
CA CYS A 281 27.10 4.32 -4.00
C CYS A 281 26.17 5.36 -3.36
N LEU A 282 25.01 4.94 -2.83
CA LEU A 282 24.09 5.81 -2.09
C LEU A 282 24.70 6.33 -0.78
N LYS A 283 25.48 5.51 -0.07
CA LYS A 283 26.24 5.98 1.10
C LYS A 283 27.26 7.06 0.74
N LEU A 284 27.91 6.97 -0.42
CA LEU A 284 28.84 7.99 -0.92
C LEU A 284 28.12 9.30 -1.29
N ILE A 285 26.91 9.21 -1.86
CA ILE A 285 26.09 10.38 -2.21
C ILE A 285 25.52 11.07 -0.97
N ILE A 286 25.06 10.29 0.03
CA ILE A 286 24.45 10.82 1.25
C ILE A 286 25.51 11.25 2.28
N GLY A 287 26.69 10.62 2.29
CA GLY A 287 27.80 10.92 3.20
C GLY A 287 28.63 12.15 2.84
N ALA A 288 28.37 12.79 1.69
CA ALA A 288 29.08 13.97 1.21
C ALA A 288 28.45 15.30 1.63
N ALA A 289 27.68 15.33 2.74
CA ALA A 289 27.31 16.59 3.37
C ALA A 289 28.51 17.08 4.20
N PRO A 290 29.09 18.28 3.92
CA PRO A 290 30.17 18.80 4.74
C PRO A 290 29.62 19.05 6.15
N LYS A 291 30.29 18.50 7.15
CA LYS A 291 30.19 19.02 8.52
C LYS A 291 30.77 20.43 8.48
N THR A 292 29.92 21.43 8.63
CA THR A 292 30.36 22.77 8.99
C THR A 292 30.66 22.77 10.49
N ASP A 293 31.91 23.03 10.84
CA ASP A 293 32.35 23.37 12.18
C ASP A 293 31.69 24.67 12.68
#